data_AF-A0A225X100-F1
#
_entry.id   AF-A0A225X100-F1
#
_cell.length_a   1.000
_cell.length_b   1.000
_cell.length_c   1.000
_cell.angle_alpha   90.00
_cell.angle_beta   90.00
_cell.angle_gamma   90.00
#
_symmetry.space_group_name_H-M   'P 1'
#
loop_
_entity.id
_entity.type
_entity.pdbx_description
1 polymer ?
#
loop_
_entity_poly.entity_id
_entity_poly.type
_entity_poly.pdbx_seq_one_letter_code
_entity_poly.pdbx_strand_id
1 'polypeptide(L)'
;MVPHRMTTGAGSFSPSKSGEDDELRAIWVSDYDNVNALVMRMDSDITKLTEEGHQFVHRSNNITIPEQLKLQINNLRAQREAAVKKRFESVVRVLIFSEAVRSFAQQNEHSNIWSNVPEVLKASHKKCAELATEIREYERQAQQLREGIDEAVSSGNPAQMQNVAHLGALIADLERKTRASNGERDKQFIFMFQFSDTLRSMVRDEWAAPGRGYRLPSSQ
;
A
#
# COMPACT_ATOMS: atom_id res chain seq x y z
N MET A 1 -10.89 -27.86 54.34
CA MET A 1 -9.48 -27.42 54.38
C MET A 1 -9.19 -26.77 53.03
N VAL A 2 -8.92 -25.47 53.02
CA VAL A 2 -8.55 -24.67 51.83
C VAL A 2 -7.03 -24.83 51.60
N PRO A 3 -6.46 -24.59 50.40
CA PRO A 3 -6.16 -23.20 50.01
C PRO A 3 -6.46 -22.85 48.55
N HIS A 4 -7.00 -21.64 48.37
CA HIS A 4 -6.93 -20.84 47.16
C HIS A 4 -5.49 -20.60 46.75
N ARG A 5 -5.22 -20.62 45.43
CA ARG A 5 -4.10 -19.87 44.86
C ARG A 5 -4.61 -19.07 43.68
N MET A 6 -4.72 -17.77 43.90
CA MET A 6 -4.79 -16.77 42.84
C MET A 6 -3.41 -16.68 42.18
N THR A 7 -3.38 -16.72 40.86
CA THR A 7 -2.27 -16.21 40.07
C THR A 7 -2.80 -15.14 39.14
N THR A 8 -2.67 -13.90 39.61
CA THR A 8 -2.60 -12.68 38.81
C THR A 8 -1.42 -12.79 37.86
N GLY A 9 -1.67 -13.24 36.64
CA GLY A 9 -0.76 -13.08 35.51
C GLY A 9 -1.25 -11.91 34.67
N ALA A 10 -1.02 -10.69 35.14
CA ALA A 10 -1.10 -9.51 34.29
C ALA A 10 -0.03 -9.69 33.21
N GLY A 11 -0.45 -10.18 32.03
CA GLY A 11 0.34 -10.06 30.82
C GLY A 11 0.55 -8.58 30.61
N SER A 12 1.76 -8.11 30.88
CA SER A 12 2.25 -6.80 30.49
C SER A 12 2.06 -6.71 28.97
N PHE A 13 0.96 -6.07 28.55
CA PHE A 13 0.83 -5.54 27.21
C PHE A 13 1.88 -4.44 27.14
N SER A 14 3.09 -4.79 26.72
CA SER A 14 4.05 -3.78 26.30
C SER A 14 3.43 -3.13 25.08
N PRO A 15 3.01 -1.84 25.13
CA PRO A 15 2.68 -1.13 23.92
C PRO A 15 4.02 -1.03 23.20
N SER A 16 4.21 -1.84 22.15
CA SER A 16 5.22 -1.56 21.15
C SER A 16 5.11 -0.07 20.85
N LYS A 17 6.23 0.66 20.90
CA LYS A 17 6.25 2.11 20.65
C LYS A 17 5.51 2.36 19.34
N SER A 18 4.32 2.95 19.43
CA SER A 18 3.37 3.06 18.32
C SER A 18 3.92 3.86 17.12
N GLY A 19 5.09 4.49 17.25
CA GLY A 19 5.75 5.24 16.16
C GLY A 19 6.67 4.42 15.26
N GLU A 20 7.31 3.35 15.73
CA GLU A 20 8.32 2.63 14.93
C GLU A 20 7.68 1.69 13.88
N ASP A 21 6.54 1.07 14.25
CA ASP A 21 5.73 0.26 13.33
C ASP A 21 5.11 1.14 12.23
N ASP A 22 4.71 2.37 12.58
CA ASP A 22 4.13 3.34 11.65
C ASP A 22 5.16 3.87 10.62
N GLU A 23 6.40 4.12 11.03
CA GLU A 23 7.47 4.59 10.13
C GLU A 23 7.90 3.50 9.12
N LEU A 24 8.14 2.27 9.59
CA LEU A 24 8.48 1.15 8.71
C LEU A 24 7.32 0.82 7.76
N ARG A 25 6.09 0.84 8.26
CA ARG A 25 4.89 0.69 7.43
C ARG A 25 4.83 1.76 6.35
N ALA A 26 5.08 3.03 6.68
CA ALA A 26 5.04 4.11 5.69
C ALA A 26 6.04 3.87 4.54
N ILE A 27 7.25 3.39 4.87
CA ILE A 27 8.27 3.02 3.88
C ILE A 27 7.76 1.89 2.97
N TRP A 28 7.29 0.78 3.54
CA TRP A 28 6.88 -0.38 2.75
C TRP A 28 5.64 -0.12 1.90
N VAL A 29 4.71 0.67 2.41
CA VAL A 29 3.54 1.06 1.65
C VAL A 29 3.89 2.05 0.55
N SER A 30 4.83 2.97 0.77
CA SER A 30 5.37 3.84 -0.28
C SER A 30 6.07 3.04 -1.40
N ASP A 31 6.90 2.06 -1.03
CA ASP A 31 7.53 1.13 -1.98
C ASP A 31 6.48 0.39 -2.82
N TYR A 32 5.42 -0.12 -2.16
CA TYR A 32 4.29 -0.73 -2.84
C TYR A 32 3.59 0.26 -3.79
N ASP A 33 3.29 1.48 -3.34
CA ASP A 33 2.58 2.48 -4.14
C ASP A 33 3.37 2.84 -5.41
N ASN A 34 4.70 2.98 -5.29
CA ASN A 34 5.60 3.24 -6.42
C ASN A 34 5.57 2.11 -7.46
N VAL A 35 5.71 0.87 -7.02
CA VAL A 35 5.70 -0.29 -7.93
C VAL A 35 4.30 -0.53 -8.50
N ASN A 36 3.24 -0.32 -7.72
CA ASN A 36 1.86 -0.45 -8.20
C ASN A 36 1.55 0.59 -9.28
N ALA A 37 1.95 1.84 -9.09
CA ALA A 37 1.81 2.89 -10.10
C ALA A 37 2.58 2.54 -11.38
N LEU A 38 3.77 1.94 -11.28
CA LEU A 38 4.53 1.48 -12.44
C LEU A 38 3.78 0.40 -13.23
N VAL A 39 3.25 -0.63 -12.55
CA VAL A 39 2.48 -1.70 -13.20
C VAL A 39 1.24 -1.14 -13.88
N MET A 40 0.49 -0.26 -13.20
CA MET A 40 -0.71 0.35 -13.77
C MET A 40 -0.40 1.21 -15.00
N ARG A 41 0.73 1.94 -15.00
CA ARG A 41 1.19 2.71 -16.16
C ARG A 41 1.52 1.79 -17.33
N MET A 42 2.28 0.72 -17.09
CA MET A 42 2.61 -0.27 -18.13
C MET A 42 1.37 -0.95 -18.69
N ASP A 43 0.37 -1.28 -17.86
CA ASP A 43 -0.91 -1.82 -18.32
C ASP A 43 -1.65 -0.85 -19.25
N SER A 44 -1.64 0.44 -18.91
CA SER A 44 -2.21 1.50 -19.74
C SER A 44 -1.46 1.65 -21.08
N ASP A 45 -0.13 1.65 -21.05
CA ASP A 45 0.71 1.81 -22.25
C ASP A 45 0.55 0.61 -23.20
N ILE A 46 0.54 -0.62 -22.66
CA ILE A 46 0.29 -1.83 -23.45
C ILE A 46 -1.10 -1.77 -24.09
N THR A 47 -2.13 -1.34 -23.36
CA THR A 47 -3.49 -1.20 -23.88
C THR A 47 -3.52 -0.18 -25.02
N LYS A 48 -2.90 0.98 -24.83
CA LYS A 48 -2.84 2.04 -25.83
C LYS A 48 -2.13 1.59 -27.11
N LEU A 49 -0.96 0.98 -26.99
CA LEU A 49 -0.19 0.49 -28.15
C LEU A 49 -0.92 -0.65 -28.88
N THR A 50 -1.63 -1.51 -28.15
CA THR A 50 -2.46 -2.56 -28.75
C THR A 50 -3.58 -1.95 -29.58
N GLU A 51 -4.24 -0.92 -29.05
CA GLU A 51 -5.30 -0.19 -29.76
C GLU A 51 -4.75 0.58 -30.98
N GLU A 52 -3.59 1.23 -30.87
CA GLU A 52 -2.92 1.86 -32.01
C GLU A 52 -2.60 0.84 -33.11
N GLY A 53 -2.20 -0.38 -32.73
CA GLY A 53 -1.97 -1.49 -33.66
C GLY A 53 -3.25 -1.92 -34.38
N HIS A 54 -4.36 -2.06 -33.66
CA HIS A 54 -5.66 -2.35 -34.27
C HIS A 54 -6.10 -1.24 -35.23
N GLN A 55 -5.96 0.02 -34.83
CA GLN A 55 -6.31 1.16 -35.68
C GLN A 55 -5.45 1.24 -36.94
N PHE A 56 -4.16 0.88 -36.86
CA PHE A 56 -3.28 0.82 -38.02
C PHE A 56 -3.77 -0.25 -39.01
N VAL A 57 -4.06 -1.46 -38.54
CA VAL A 57 -4.61 -2.56 -39.34
C VAL A 57 -5.89 -2.11 -40.07
N HIS A 58 -6.80 -1.48 -39.33
CA HIS A 58 -8.04 -0.93 -39.90
C HIS A 58 -7.82 0.17 -40.95
N ARG A 59 -6.87 1.10 -40.73
CA ARG A 59 -6.62 2.23 -41.64
C ARG A 59 -5.80 1.87 -42.87
N SER A 60 -4.85 0.95 -42.75
CA SER A 60 -3.92 0.60 -43.82
C SER A 60 -4.42 -0.52 -44.73
N ASN A 61 -5.61 -1.07 -44.44
CA ASN A 61 -6.15 -2.27 -45.07
C ASN A 61 -5.13 -3.45 -45.06
N ASN A 62 -4.26 -3.44 -44.05
CA ASN A 62 -3.20 -4.42 -43.83
C ASN A 62 -3.65 -5.39 -42.75
N ILE A 63 -3.30 -6.67 -42.87
CA ILE A 63 -3.76 -7.73 -41.95
C ILE A 63 -2.85 -7.82 -40.72
N THR A 64 -1.68 -7.19 -40.75
CA THR A 64 -0.66 -7.32 -39.70
C THR A 64 -0.29 -6.00 -39.03
N ILE A 65 -0.20 -6.03 -37.70
CA ILE A 65 0.39 -4.95 -36.89
C ILE A 65 1.88 -4.79 -37.29
N PRO A 66 2.41 -3.55 -37.39
CA PRO A 66 3.83 -3.31 -37.67
C PRO A 66 4.75 -4.06 -36.70
N GLU A 67 5.81 -4.69 -37.20
CA GLU A 67 6.73 -5.48 -36.35
C GLU A 67 7.38 -4.64 -35.25
N GLN A 68 7.70 -3.37 -35.53
CA GLN A 68 8.22 -2.46 -34.51
C GLN A 68 7.27 -2.28 -33.33
N LEU A 69 5.96 -2.19 -33.61
CA LEU A 69 4.93 -2.04 -32.58
C LEU A 69 4.74 -3.34 -31.79
N LYS A 70 4.78 -4.50 -32.46
CA LYS A 70 4.78 -5.81 -31.79
C LYS A 70 5.97 -5.97 -30.84
N LEU A 71 7.17 -5.61 -31.30
CA LEU A 71 8.38 -5.65 -30.48
C LEU A 71 8.26 -4.75 -29.25
N GLN A 72 7.73 -3.52 -29.41
CA GLN A 72 7.50 -2.61 -28.29
C GLN A 72 6.50 -3.19 -27.26
N ILE A 73 5.37 -3.74 -27.73
CA ILE A 73 4.36 -4.37 -26.86
C ILE A 73 4.97 -5.56 -26.10
N ASN A 74 5.74 -6.42 -26.78
CA ASN A 74 6.36 -7.58 -26.14
C ASN A 74 7.41 -7.17 -25.10
N ASN A 75 8.22 -6.15 -25.39
CA ASN A 75 9.18 -5.61 -24.43
C ASN A 75 8.49 -5.03 -23.19
N LEU A 76 7.39 -4.28 -23.38
CA LEU A 76 6.60 -3.76 -22.26
C LEU A 76 5.96 -4.88 -21.43
N ARG A 77 5.43 -5.94 -22.06
CA ARG A 77 4.88 -7.10 -21.37
C ARG A 77 5.93 -7.78 -20.48
N ALA A 78 7.14 -7.99 -20.99
CA ALA A 78 8.23 -8.58 -20.21
C ALA A 78 8.63 -7.69 -19.01
N GLN A 79 8.74 -6.38 -19.20
CA GLN A 79 9.01 -5.44 -18.11
C GLN A 79 7.88 -5.43 -17.07
N ARG A 80 6.63 -5.50 -17.55
CA ARG A 80 5.43 -5.54 -16.71
C ARG A 80 5.35 -6.81 -15.88
N GLU A 81 5.72 -7.97 -16.41
CA GLU A 81 5.82 -9.21 -15.63
C GLU A 81 6.86 -9.10 -14.50
N ALA A 82 8.04 -8.54 -14.78
CA ALA A 82 9.05 -8.29 -13.77
C ALA A 82 8.55 -7.29 -12.69
N ALA A 83 7.84 -6.24 -13.09
CA ALA A 83 7.25 -5.27 -12.18
C ALA A 83 6.12 -5.88 -11.33
N VAL A 84 5.30 -6.77 -11.90
CA VAL A 84 4.27 -7.52 -11.16
C VAL A 84 4.91 -8.38 -10.08
N LYS A 85 6.01 -9.09 -10.38
CA LYS A 85 6.73 -9.85 -9.35
C LYS A 85 7.18 -8.96 -8.19
N LYS A 86 7.80 -7.82 -8.49
CA LYS A 86 8.19 -6.83 -7.46
C LYS A 86 6.99 -6.31 -6.68
N ARG A 87 5.84 -6.10 -7.33
CA ARG A 87 4.62 -5.65 -6.65
C ARG A 87 4.17 -6.66 -5.60
N PHE A 88 4.23 -7.95 -5.91
CA PHE A 88 3.92 -9.01 -4.95
C PHE A 88 4.92 -9.01 -3.79
N GLU A 89 6.21 -8.88 -4.06
CA GLU A 89 7.25 -8.76 -3.02
C GLU A 89 6.99 -7.56 -2.09
N SER A 90 6.60 -6.40 -2.63
CA SER A 90 6.23 -5.24 -1.82
C SER A 90 4.98 -5.48 -0.97
N VAL A 91 3.95 -6.15 -1.52
CA VAL A 91 2.76 -6.54 -0.74
C VAL A 91 3.16 -7.45 0.41
N VAL A 92 4.03 -8.45 0.17
CA VAL A 92 4.50 -9.35 1.23
C VAL A 92 5.19 -8.58 2.37
N ARG A 93 6.01 -7.58 2.08
CA ARG A 93 6.61 -6.73 3.12
C ARG A 93 5.55 -6.00 3.93
N VAL A 94 4.52 -5.43 3.28
CA VAL A 94 3.40 -4.79 3.99
C VAL A 94 2.66 -5.80 4.87
N LEU A 95 2.38 -7.00 4.37
CA LEU A 95 1.69 -8.06 5.11
C LEU A 95 2.47 -8.51 6.36
N ILE A 96 3.80 -8.51 6.31
CA ILE A 96 4.66 -8.97 7.41
C ILE A 96 4.89 -7.85 8.44
N PHE A 97 4.98 -6.60 8.02
CA PHE A 97 5.39 -5.50 8.90
C PHE A 97 4.26 -4.61 9.40
N SER A 98 3.11 -4.55 8.75
CA SER A 98 1.96 -3.85 9.31
C SER A 98 1.30 -4.72 10.38
N GLU A 99 1.30 -4.33 11.66
CA GLU A 99 0.77 -5.16 12.75
C GLU A 99 -0.67 -5.64 12.50
N ALA A 100 -1.56 -4.73 12.08
CA ALA A 100 -2.96 -5.04 11.84
C ALA A 100 -3.15 -6.08 10.73
N VAL A 101 -2.36 -5.96 9.66
CA VAL A 101 -2.43 -6.84 8.49
C VAL A 101 -1.72 -8.16 8.76
N ARG A 102 -0.57 -8.13 9.45
CA ARG A 102 0.18 -9.31 9.91
C ARG A 102 -0.67 -10.19 10.80
N SER A 103 -1.33 -9.58 11.79
CA SER A 103 -2.18 -10.31 12.74
C SER A 103 -3.28 -11.08 12.02
N PHE A 104 -3.91 -10.46 11.01
CA PHE A 104 -4.88 -11.13 10.16
C PHE A 104 -4.23 -12.27 9.36
N ALA A 105 -3.11 -12.01 8.70
CA ALA A 105 -2.45 -12.99 7.84
C ALA A 105 -2.01 -14.24 8.63
N GLN A 106 -1.46 -14.07 9.83
CA GLN A 106 -1.03 -15.15 10.71
C GLN A 106 -2.21 -15.99 11.21
N GLN A 107 -3.31 -15.36 11.62
CA GLN A 107 -4.52 -16.07 12.05
C GLN A 107 -5.16 -16.90 10.92
N ASN A 108 -4.86 -16.56 9.67
CA ASN A 108 -5.49 -17.15 8.50
C ASN A 108 -4.48 -17.87 7.57
N GLU A 109 -3.26 -18.12 8.03
CA GLU A 109 -2.18 -18.72 7.23
C GLU A 109 -2.53 -20.12 6.71
N HIS A 110 -3.23 -20.89 7.53
CA HIS A 110 -3.63 -22.27 7.27
C HIS A 110 -5.02 -22.39 6.66
N SER A 111 -5.74 -21.28 6.53
CA SER A 111 -7.06 -21.26 5.94
C SER A 111 -6.92 -21.35 4.42
N ASN A 112 -7.44 -22.42 3.80
CA ASN A 112 -7.70 -22.44 2.36
C ASN A 112 -8.93 -21.55 2.10
N ILE A 113 -8.73 -20.23 2.16
CA ILE A 113 -9.85 -19.28 2.14
C ILE A 113 -10.49 -19.27 0.74
N TRP A 114 -9.70 -19.01 -0.31
CA TRP A 114 -10.16 -18.96 -1.71
C TRP A 114 -9.01 -19.19 -2.69
N SER A 115 -9.26 -19.78 -3.86
CA SER A 115 -8.27 -19.87 -4.95
C SER A 115 -7.86 -18.48 -5.47
N ASN A 116 -6.78 -18.40 -6.27
CA ASN A 116 -6.42 -17.17 -6.98
C ASN A 116 -7.61 -16.54 -7.73
N VAL A 117 -7.99 -15.30 -7.37
CA VAL A 117 -9.00 -14.50 -8.09
C VAL A 117 -8.37 -13.23 -8.66
N PRO A 118 -7.92 -13.24 -9.95
CA PRO A 118 -7.19 -12.13 -10.55
C PRO A 118 -7.95 -10.80 -10.56
N GLU A 119 -9.27 -10.82 -10.76
CA GLU A 119 -10.09 -9.59 -10.78
C GLU A 119 -10.15 -8.92 -9.41
N VAL A 120 -10.16 -9.70 -8.31
CA VAL A 120 -10.09 -9.14 -6.94
C VAL A 120 -8.75 -8.48 -6.70
N LEU A 121 -7.64 -9.10 -7.15
CA LEU A 121 -6.31 -8.49 -7.04
C LEU A 121 -6.23 -7.19 -7.84
N LYS A 122 -6.74 -7.20 -9.08
CA LYS A 122 -6.77 -6.01 -9.92
C LYS A 122 -7.58 -4.88 -9.27
N ALA A 123 -8.77 -5.20 -8.75
CA ALA A 123 -9.62 -4.24 -8.06
C ALA A 123 -8.95 -3.69 -6.78
N SER A 124 -8.32 -4.55 -5.99
CA SER A 124 -7.63 -4.17 -4.75
C SER A 124 -6.44 -3.26 -5.04
N HIS A 125 -5.60 -3.60 -6.02
CA HIS A 125 -4.48 -2.76 -6.44
C HIS A 125 -4.94 -1.38 -6.94
N LYS A 126 -6.02 -1.34 -7.72
CA LYS A 126 -6.62 -0.08 -8.18
C LYS A 126 -7.13 0.73 -6.99
N LYS A 127 -7.86 0.10 -6.06
CA LYS A 127 -8.39 0.79 -4.88
C LYS A 127 -7.28 1.33 -3.98
N CYS A 128 -6.17 0.60 -3.81
CA CYS A 128 -5.00 1.12 -3.11
C CYS A 128 -4.43 2.37 -3.78
N ALA A 129 -4.36 2.43 -5.11
CA ALA A 129 -3.87 3.61 -5.83
C ALA A 129 -4.80 4.83 -5.66
N GLU A 130 -6.11 4.60 -5.66
CA GLU A 130 -7.12 5.64 -5.36
C GLU A 130 -6.93 6.16 -3.93
N LEU A 131 -6.88 5.26 -2.94
CA LEU A 131 -6.67 5.60 -1.53
C LEU A 131 -5.34 6.32 -1.29
N ALA A 132 -4.26 5.92 -1.96
CA ALA A 132 -2.96 6.59 -1.88
C ALA A 132 -3.02 8.02 -2.43
N THR A 133 -3.92 8.30 -3.38
CA THR A 133 -4.14 9.66 -3.89
C THR A 133 -4.95 10.48 -2.90
N GLU A 134 -6.02 9.91 -2.33
CA GLU A 134 -6.83 10.56 -1.28
C GLU A 134 -6.00 10.89 -0.03
N ILE A 135 -5.20 9.93 0.46
CA ILE A 135 -4.34 10.10 1.64
C ILE A 135 -3.34 11.23 1.42
N ARG A 136 -2.64 11.25 0.28
CA ARG A 136 -1.69 12.33 -0.05
C ARG A 136 -2.36 13.69 -0.10
N GLU A 137 -3.60 13.75 -0.60
CA GLU A 137 -4.34 15.00 -0.65
C GLU A 137 -4.76 15.48 0.75
N TYR A 138 -5.20 14.59 1.64
CA TYR A 138 -5.48 14.94 3.04
C TYR A 138 -4.24 15.39 3.79
N GLU A 139 -3.12 14.69 3.60
CA GLU A 139 -1.83 15.05 4.19
C GLU A 139 -1.34 16.42 3.70
N ARG A 140 -1.47 16.68 2.39
CA ARG A 140 -1.14 17.98 1.80
C ARG A 140 -2.00 19.10 2.38
N GLN A 141 -3.31 18.90 2.49
CA GLN A 141 -4.21 19.88 3.09
C GLN A 141 -3.88 20.12 4.57
N ALA A 142 -3.61 19.05 5.34
CA ALA A 142 -3.25 19.17 6.75
C ALA A 142 -1.95 19.95 6.92
N GLN A 143 -0.97 19.71 6.04
CA GLN A 143 0.30 20.44 6.06
C GLN A 143 0.11 21.93 5.78
N GLN A 144 -0.73 22.31 4.80
CA GLN A 144 -1.06 23.71 4.53
C GLN A 144 -1.74 24.41 5.72
N LEU A 145 -2.60 23.70 6.45
CA LEU A 145 -3.22 24.26 7.65
C LEU A 145 -2.21 24.41 8.79
N ARG A 146 -1.24 23.49 8.93
CA ARG A 146 -0.14 23.60 9.91
C ARG A 146 0.72 24.83 9.64
N GLU A 147 1.07 25.06 8.38
CA GLU A 147 1.79 26.28 7.95
C GLU A 147 1.01 27.55 8.31
N GLY A 148 -0.32 27.55 8.16
CA GLY A 148 -1.18 28.67 8.59
C GLY A 148 -1.21 28.89 10.10
N ILE A 149 -1.12 27.81 10.90
CA ILE A 149 -0.95 27.92 12.36
C ILE A 149 0.42 28.52 12.69
N ASP A 150 1.48 28.02 12.06
CA ASP A 150 2.84 28.50 12.29
C ASP A 150 2.97 30.00 11.97
N GLU A 151 2.33 30.46 10.89
CA GLU A 151 2.27 31.89 10.53
C GLU A 151 1.52 32.71 11.57
N ALA A 152 0.34 32.25 12.01
CA ALA A 152 -0.45 32.94 13.03
C ALA A 152 0.28 33.05 14.38
N VAL A 153 1.01 32.00 14.76
CA VAL A 153 1.84 31.99 15.98
C VAL A 153 3.03 32.92 15.83
N SER A 154 3.71 32.88 14.69
CA SER A 154 4.92 33.69 14.44
C SER A 154 4.62 35.19 14.32
N SER A 155 3.44 35.57 13.80
CA SER A 155 3.05 36.98 13.63
C SER A 155 2.68 37.66 14.96
N GLY A 156 2.34 36.89 16.00
CA GLY A 156 1.83 37.42 17.27
C GLY A 156 0.51 38.18 17.15
N ASN A 157 -0.16 38.13 16.00
CA ASN A 157 -1.39 38.88 15.74
C ASN A 157 -2.59 38.23 16.46
N PRO A 158 -3.23 38.92 17.44
CA PRO A 158 -4.34 38.35 18.19
C PRO A 158 -5.53 37.92 17.32
N ALA A 159 -5.77 38.61 16.19
CA ALA A 159 -6.85 38.27 15.27
C ALA A 159 -6.59 36.95 14.52
N GLN A 160 -5.33 36.65 14.20
CA GLN A 160 -4.95 35.38 13.57
C GLN A 160 -4.90 34.25 14.60
N MET A 161 -4.43 34.54 15.82
CA MET A 161 -4.40 33.59 16.92
C MET A 161 -5.80 33.06 17.33
N GLN A 162 -6.86 33.88 17.17
CA GLN A 162 -8.24 33.44 17.39
C GLN A 162 -8.66 32.29 16.46
N ASN A 163 -8.05 32.16 15.28
CA ASN A 163 -8.39 31.13 14.30
C ASN A 163 -7.59 29.83 14.49
N VAL A 164 -6.54 29.81 15.32
CA VAL A 164 -5.67 28.64 15.52
C VAL A 164 -6.45 27.41 16.01
N ALA A 165 -7.40 27.61 16.93
CA ALA A 165 -8.24 26.52 17.43
C ALA A 165 -9.10 25.91 16.30
N HIS A 166 -9.62 26.74 15.40
CA HIS A 166 -10.39 26.29 14.24
C HIS A 166 -9.52 25.51 13.24
N LEU A 167 -8.32 26.02 12.93
CA LEU A 167 -7.35 25.32 12.08
C LEU A 167 -6.95 23.97 12.69
N GLY A 168 -6.72 23.91 14.00
CA GLY A 168 -6.44 22.67 14.73
C GLY A 168 -7.56 21.65 14.60
N ALA A 169 -8.83 22.08 14.67
CA ALA A 169 -9.98 21.20 14.47
C ALA A 169 -10.06 20.64 13.03
N LEU A 170 -9.74 21.45 12.02
CA LEU A 170 -9.69 21.01 10.63
C LEU A 170 -8.54 20.00 10.39
N ILE A 171 -7.37 20.24 10.96
CA ILE A 171 -6.24 19.29 10.91
C ILE A 171 -6.64 17.95 11.56
N ALA A 172 -7.27 17.99 12.73
CA ALA A 172 -7.71 16.77 13.42
C ALA A 172 -8.77 15.98 12.62
N ASP A 173 -9.62 16.66 11.85
CA ASP A 173 -10.56 16.00 10.93
C ASP A 173 -9.84 15.34 9.74
N LEU A 174 -8.87 16.04 9.12
CA LEU A 174 -8.05 15.50 8.04
C LEU A 174 -7.23 14.28 8.50
N GLU A 175 -6.61 14.34 9.68
CA GLU A 175 -5.88 13.19 10.24
C GLU A 175 -6.81 12.00 10.51
N ARG A 176 -8.06 12.26 10.93
CA ARG A 176 -9.06 11.19 11.10
C ARG A 176 -9.43 10.55 9.76
N LYS A 177 -9.58 11.35 8.70
CA LYS A 177 -9.81 10.87 7.34
C LYS A 177 -8.62 10.06 6.81
N THR A 178 -7.39 10.53 7.01
CA THR A 178 -6.17 9.78 6.67
C THR A 178 -6.13 8.43 7.38
N ARG A 179 -6.41 8.37 8.69
CA ARG A 179 -6.49 7.10 9.43
C ARG A 179 -7.57 6.17 8.88
N ALA A 180 -8.75 6.70 8.54
CA ALA A 180 -9.84 5.92 7.96
C ALA A 180 -9.46 5.33 6.58
N SER A 181 -8.88 6.14 5.69
CA SER A 181 -8.41 5.68 4.38
C SER A 181 -7.26 4.67 4.49
N ASN A 182 -6.35 4.83 5.45
CA ASN A 182 -5.33 3.83 5.76
C ASN A 182 -5.94 2.51 6.22
N GLY A 183 -6.95 2.54 7.09
CA GLY A 183 -7.68 1.35 7.52
C GLY A 183 -8.40 0.66 6.36
N GLU A 184 -8.95 1.40 5.41
CA GLU A 184 -9.53 0.82 4.19
C GLU A 184 -8.46 0.18 3.29
N ARG A 185 -7.28 0.80 3.19
CA ARG A 185 -6.14 0.26 2.44
C ARG A 185 -5.64 -1.06 3.04
N ASP A 186 -5.62 -1.17 4.37
CA ASP A 186 -5.28 -2.43 5.06
C ASP A 186 -6.24 -3.57 4.71
N LYS A 187 -7.54 -3.28 4.58
CA LYS A 187 -8.52 -4.27 4.11
C LYS A 187 -8.21 -4.73 2.68
N GLN A 188 -7.73 -3.85 1.81
CA GLN A 188 -7.33 -4.24 0.45
C GLN A 188 -6.12 -5.19 0.47
N PHE A 189 -5.12 -4.95 1.33
CA PHE A 189 -4.01 -5.89 1.50
C PHE A 189 -4.46 -7.24 2.05
N ILE A 190 -5.41 -7.23 2.99
CA ILE A 190 -6.06 -8.45 3.50
C ILE A 190 -6.77 -9.19 2.37
N PHE A 191 -7.56 -8.52 1.54
CA PHE A 191 -8.22 -9.14 0.39
C PHE A 191 -7.20 -9.74 -0.59
N MET A 192 -6.11 -9.03 -0.87
CA MET A 192 -5.05 -9.56 -1.72
C MET A 192 -4.47 -10.87 -1.15
N PHE A 193 -4.22 -10.92 0.16
CA PHE A 193 -3.76 -12.14 0.83
C PHE A 193 -4.82 -13.26 0.79
N GLN A 194 -6.10 -12.95 1.00
CA GLN A 194 -7.19 -13.94 0.99
C GLN A 194 -7.46 -14.53 -0.40
N PHE A 195 -7.22 -13.77 -1.46
CA PHE A 195 -7.56 -14.18 -2.84
C PHE A 195 -6.33 -14.43 -3.72
N SER A 196 -5.14 -14.61 -3.12
CA SER A 196 -3.93 -15.01 -3.83
C SER A 196 -3.17 -16.13 -3.15
N ASP A 197 -3.17 -17.31 -3.77
CA ASP A 197 -2.31 -18.43 -3.40
C ASP A 197 -0.83 -18.05 -3.49
N THR A 198 -0.46 -17.26 -4.50
CA THR A 198 0.91 -16.79 -4.69
C THR A 198 1.36 -15.94 -3.51
N LEU A 199 0.57 -14.94 -3.08
CA LEU A 199 0.93 -14.11 -1.92
C LEU A 199 1.00 -14.95 -0.65
N ARG A 200 0.04 -15.85 -0.42
CA ARG A 200 0.10 -16.75 0.75
C ARG A 200 1.35 -17.61 0.75
N SER A 201 1.72 -18.19 -0.40
CA SER A 201 2.95 -18.97 -0.50
C SER A 201 4.18 -18.13 -0.16
N MET A 202 4.29 -16.93 -0.74
CA MET A 202 5.43 -16.04 -0.48
C MET A 202 5.51 -15.61 0.99
N VAL A 203 4.38 -15.31 1.63
CA VAL A 203 4.34 -14.97 3.06
C VAL A 203 4.79 -16.14 3.92
N ARG A 204 4.33 -17.36 3.63
CA ARG A 204 4.78 -18.57 4.33
C ARG A 204 6.27 -18.82 4.17
N ASP A 205 6.79 -18.65 2.96
CA ASP A 205 8.20 -18.82 2.66
C ASP A 205 9.06 -17.81 3.45
N GLU A 206 8.61 -16.56 3.54
CA GLU A 206 9.27 -15.52 4.34
C GLU A 206 9.22 -15.81 5.84
N TRP A 207 8.11 -16.32 6.37
CA TRP A 207 8.01 -16.71 7.79
C TRP A 207 8.81 -17.97 8.13
N ALA A 208 8.93 -18.91 7.19
CA ALA A 208 9.70 -20.13 7.35
C ALA A 208 11.22 -19.92 7.21
N ALA A 209 11.65 -18.80 6.63
CA ALA A 209 13.06 -18.49 6.47
C ALA A 209 13.72 -18.17 7.83
N PRO A 210 14.71 -18.96 8.31
CA PRO A 210 15.40 -18.66 9.54
C PRO A 210 16.27 -17.41 9.34
N GLY A 211 15.92 -16.30 9.99
CA GLY A 211 16.86 -15.22 10.31
C GLY A 211 17.48 -14.46 9.12
N ARG A 212 16.77 -14.26 8.00
CA ARG A 212 17.15 -13.14 7.10
C ARG A 212 16.73 -11.82 7.75
N GLY A 213 17.57 -11.35 8.68
CA GLY A 213 17.60 -9.94 9.02
C GLY A 213 17.65 -9.15 7.71
N TYR A 214 16.66 -8.30 7.50
CA TYR A 214 16.57 -7.42 6.35
C TYR A 214 17.90 -6.65 6.24
N ARG A 215 18.76 -7.06 5.30
CA ARG A 215 19.91 -6.24 4.93
C ARG A 215 19.32 -5.01 4.25
N LEU A 216 19.22 -3.92 5.03
CA LEU A 216 19.14 -2.58 4.48
C LEU A 216 20.23 -2.44 3.41
N PRO A 217 19.94 -1.82 2.26
CA PRO A 217 20.97 -1.57 1.26
C PRO A 217 22.05 -0.71 1.92
N SER A 218 23.23 -1.29 2.08
CA SER A 218 24.42 -0.53 2.48
C SER A 218 24.70 0.49 1.39
N SER A 219 24.54 1.76 1.75
CA SER A 219 24.95 2.91 0.95
C SER A 219 26.43 2.77 0.60
N GLN A 220 26.74 2.70 -0.69
CA GLN A 220 28.04 3.06 -1.26
C GLN A 220 27.81 4.15 -2.28
#